data_AF-A0A2V8JGK0-F1
#
_entry.id   AF-A0A2V8JGK0-F1
#
_cell.length_a   1.000
_cell.length_b   1.000
_cell.length_c   1.000
_cell.angle_alpha   90.00
_cell.angle_beta   90.00
_cell.angle_gamma   90.00
#
_symmetry.space_group_name_H-M   'P 1'
#
loop_
_entity.id
_entity.type
_entity.pdbx_description
1 polymer ?
#
loop_
_entity_poly.entity_id
_entity_poly.type
_entity_poly.pdbx_seq_one_letter_code
_entity_poly.pdbx_strand_id
1 'polypeptide(L)'
;MDELKITTDIEATDQLGLLVRRIQVEAPVKGDLRKQAAAIVEKVTYLGSELKVIEVDGVSDAVQIRSKKPAEDGFVEVFLRRGNYLSLERKGTPLHISKGDFERLMRDLKEIF
;
A
#
# COMPACT_ATOMS: atom_id res chain seq x y z
N MET A 1 10.21 20.42 -10.13
CA MET A 1 9.76 19.06 -10.48
C MET A 1 9.30 18.48 -9.17
N ASP A 2 7.99 18.40 -8.95
CA ASP A 2 7.49 17.86 -7.69
C ASP A 2 7.59 16.34 -7.77
N GLU A 3 8.42 15.75 -6.92
CA GLU A 3 8.73 14.33 -6.95
C GLU A 3 7.80 13.55 -6.02
N LEU A 4 7.40 12.35 -6.43
CA LEU A 4 6.65 11.42 -5.59
C LEU A 4 7.47 11.06 -4.35
N LYS A 5 6.94 11.33 -3.17
CA LYS A 5 7.61 11.00 -1.91
C LYS A 5 7.07 9.67 -1.38
N ILE A 6 7.98 8.71 -1.19
CA ILE A 6 7.67 7.44 -0.53
C ILE A 6 8.46 7.36 0.78
N THR A 7 7.75 7.21 1.89
CA THR A 7 8.33 7.05 3.23
C THR A 7 8.05 5.64 3.72
N THR A 8 9.08 4.91 4.10
CA THR A 8 8.95 3.54 4.62
C THR A 8 9.46 3.49 6.06
N ASP A 9 8.61 3.06 6.97
CA ASP A 9 8.96 2.75 8.36
C ASP A 9 9.36 1.28 8.45
N ILE A 10 10.66 1.04 8.62
CA ILE A 10 11.28 -0.30 8.65
C ILE A 10 11.66 -0.62 10.08
N GLU A 11 11.12 -1.72 10.61
CA GLU A 11 11.46 -2.22 11.93
C GLU A 11 12.77 -3.02 11.92
N ALA A 12 12.93 -3.88 10.91
CA ALA A 12 14.13 -4.69 10.74
C ALA A 12 14.36 -5.01 9.26
N THR A 13 15.61 -5.32 8.92
CA THR A 13 16.00 -5.76 7.59
C THR A 13 17.09 -6.81 7.72
N ASP A 14 17.09 -7.79 6.81
CA ASP A 14 18.15 -8.79 6.71
C ASP A 14 18.61 -8.94 5.25
N GLN A 15 19.26 -10.06 4.91
CA GLN A 15 19.72 -10.28 3.54
C GLN A 15 18.58 -10.58 2.56
N LEU A 16 17.45 -11.10 3.01
CA LEU A 16 16.35 -11.63 2.19
C LEU A 16 15.10 -10.74 2.19
N GLY A 17 14.84 -10.01 3.27
CA GLY A 17 13.58 -9.31 3.46
C GLY A 17 13.63 -8.15 4.45
N LEU A 18 12.45 -7.57 4.65
CA LEU A 18 12.20 -6.43 5.51
C LEU A 18 10.96 -6.71 6.37
N LEU A 19 11.01 -6.23 7.62
CA LEU A 19 9.84 -6.04 8.47
C LEU A 19 9.42 -4.58 8.38
N VAL A 20 8.32 -4.32 7.69
CA VAL A 20 7.83 -2.97 7.39
C VAL A 20 6.61 -2.67 8.25
N ARG A 21 6.67 -1.61 9.06
CA ARG A 21 5.51 -1.15 9.83
C ARG A 21 4.52 -0.43 8.94
N ARG A 22 5.01 0.45 8.08
CA ARG A 22 4.18 1.28 7.20
C ARG A 22 4.94 1.75 5.97
N ILE A 23 4.23 1.84 4.86
CA ILE A 23 4.65 2.56 3.65
C ILE A 23 3.66 3.70 3.45
N GLN A 24 4.16 4.91 3.27
CA GLN A 24 3.37 6.09 2.94
C GLN A 24 3.84 6.65 1.62
N VAL A 25 2.88 7.01 0.77
CA VAL A 25 3.12 7.70 -0.50
C VAL A 25 2.41 9.04 -0.46
N GLU A 26 3.12 10.09 -0.82
CA GLU A 26 2.62 11.45 -0.97
C GLU A 26 2.97 11.95 -2.38
N ALA A 27 1.94 12.14 -3.20
CA ALA A 27 2.07 12.71 -4.53
C ALA A 27 1.73 14.21 -4.51
N PRO A 28 2.43 15.03 -5.30
CA PRO A 28 2.19 16.47 -5.35
C PRO A 28 0.89 16.82 -6.08
N VAL A 29 0.48 15.98 -7.03
CA VAL A 29 -0.74 16.14 -7.82
C VAL A 29 -1.73 15.06 -7.47
N LYS A 30 -3.01 15.42 -7.45
CA LYS A 30 -4.10 14.45 -7.25
C LYS A 30 -4.33 13.64 -8.52
N GLY A 31 -4.25 12.32 -8.37
CA GLY A 31 -4.69 11.35 -9.37
C GLY A 31 -6.16 10.99 -9.25
N ASP A 32 -6.59 10.03 -10.07
CA ASP A 32 -7.94 9.45 -10.03
C ASP A 32 -7.97 8.34 -8.99
N LEU A 33 -8.63 8.61 -7.86
CA LEU A 33 -8.71 7.72 -6.71
C LEU A 33 -9.28 6.32 -7.05
N ARG A 34 -10.26 6.25 -7.96
CA ARG A 34 -10.88 4.98 -8.34
C ARG A 34 -9.94 4.15 -9.21
N LYS A 35 -9.24 4.79 -10.15
CA LYS A 35 -8.22 4.12 -10.97
C LYS A 35 -7.05 3.64 -10.14
N GLN A 36 -6.59 4.45 -9.19
CA GLN A 36 -5.53 4.07 -8.25
C GLN A 36 -5.93 2.87 -7.40
N ALA A 37 -7.15 2.89 -6.83
CA ALA A 37 -7.67 1.76 -6.05
C ALA A 37 -7.75 0.47 -6.87
N ALA A 38 -8.25 0.54 -8.11
CA ALA A 38 -8.31 -0.60 -9.01
C ALA A 38 -6.91 -1.13 -9.35
N ALA A 39 -5.98 -0.24 -9.68
CA ALA A 39 -4.60 -0.61 -10.00
C ALA A 39 -3.87 -1.26 -8.82
N ILE A 40 -4.12 -0.81 -7.58
CA ILE A 40 -3.55 -1.44 -6.39
C ILE A 40 -4.08 -2.86 -6.23
N VAL A 41 -5.39 -3.06 -6.34
CA VAL A 41 -6.00 -4.40 -6.22
C VAL A 41 -5.49 -5.35 -7.31
N GLU A 42 -5.29 -4.85 -8.52
CA GLU A 42 -4.84 -5.65 -9.67
C GLU A 42 -3.33 -5.96 -9.65
N LYS A 43 -2.49 -4.96 -9.35
CA LYS A 43 -1.03 -5.11 -9.43
C LYS A 43 -0.42 -5.70 -8.16
N VAL A 44 -0.93 -5.35 -6.99
CA VAL A 44 -0.34 -5.70 -5.69
C VAL A 44 -0.92 -7.03 -5.19
N THR A 45 -0.46 -8.13 -5.80
CA THR A 45 -0.94 -9.51 -5.54
C THR A 45 0.03 -10.36 -4.72
N TYR A 46 1.18 -9.80 -4.37
CA TYR A 46 2.34 -10.52 -3.80
C TYR A 46 2.55 -10.23 -2.30
N LEU A 47 1.63 -9.54 -1.63
CA LEU A 47 1.71 -9.25 -0.18
C LEU A 47 1.10 -10.37 0.68
N GLY A 48 1.20 -11.62 0.22
CA GLY A 48 0.70 -12.81 0.90
C GLY A 48 -0.82 -13.04 0.83
N SER A 49 -1.58 -12.13 0.23
CA SER A 49 -3.03 -12.31 0.03
C SER A 49 -3.59 -11.34 -1.02
N GLU A 50 -4.72 -11.73 -1.62
CA GLU A 50 -5.46 -10.86 -2.54
C GLU A 50 -6.07 -9.67 -1.79
N LEU A 51 -5.90 -8.47 -2.35
CA LEU A 51 -6.52 -7.25 -1.88
C LEU A 51 -7.95 -7.11 -2.42
N LYS A 52 -8.80 -6.38 -1.69
CA LYS A 52 -10.17 -6.04 -2.08
C LYS A 52 -10.53 -4.66 -1.54
N VAL A 53 -11.23 -3.86 -2.35
CA VAL A 53 -11.87 -2.63 -1.88
C VAL A 53 -12.97 -2.98 -0.87
N ILE A 54 -12.88 -2.39 0.32
CA ILE A 54 -13.84 -2.56 1.42
C ILE A 54 -14.83 -1.39 1.44
N GLU A 55 -14.32 -0.17 1.28
CA GLU A 55 -15.12 1.04 1.38
C GLU A 55 -14.62 2.11 0.41
N VAL A 56 -15.56 2.88 -0.14
CA VAL A 56 -15.31 4.10 -0.91
C VAL A 56 -16.14 5.21 -0.28
N ASP A 57 -15.48 6.15 0.37
CA ASP A 57 -16.14 7.30 1.00
C ASP A 57 -16.01 8.53 0.09
N GLY A 58 -17.13 8.93 -0.52
CA GLY A 58 -17.20 10.11 -1.38
C GLY A 58 -17.16 11.44 -0.61
N VAL A 59 -17.40 11.44 0.70
CA VAL A 59 -17.38 12.65 1.54
C VAL A 59 -15.94 12.98 1.94
N SER A 60 -15.18 11.98 2.41
CA SER A 60 -13.77 12.18 2.78
C SER A 60 -12.78 11.99 1.62
N ASP A 61 -13.29 11.65 0.43
CA ASP A 61 -12.51 11.34 -0.78
C ASP A 61 -11.44 10.29 -0.48
N ALA A 62 -11.89 9.14 0.02
CA ALA A 62 -11.02 8.08 0.52
C ALA A 62 -11.49 6.69 0.08
N VAL A 63 -10.54 5.77 -0.05
CA VAL A 63 -10.81 4.36 -0.35
C VAL A 63 -10.03 3.49 0.62
N GLN A 64 -10.72 2.54 1.24
CA GLN A 64 -10.13 1.51 2.08
C GLN A 64 -10.07 0.20 1.32
N ILE A 65 -8.88 -0.41 1.30
CA ILE A 65 -8.59 -1.70 0.70
C ILE A 65 -8.01 -2.61 1.79
N ARG A 66 -8.41 -3.87 1.82
CA ARG A 66 -7.87 -4.88 2.75
C ARG A 66 -7.60 -6.21 2.08
N SER A 67 -6.72 -7.00 2.65
CA SER A 67 -6.57 -8.41 2.29
C SER A 67 -7.85 -9.21 2.55
N LYS A 68 -8.23 -10.09 1.61
CA LYS A 68 -9.47 -10.88 1.67
C LYS A 68 -9.54 -11.87 2.84
N LYS A 69 -8.40 -12.39 3.29
CA LYS A 69 -8.32 -13.26 4.46
C LYS A 69 -7.44 -12.59 5.50
N PRO A 70 -7.91 -12.37 6.74
CA PRO A 70 -6.99 -12.15 7.84
C PRO A 70 -6.16 -13.43 8.01
N ALA A 71 -4.84 -13.31 7.97
CA ALA A 71 -3.97 -14.34 8.51
C ALA A 71 -4.16 -14.35 10.04
N GLU A 72 -3.75 -15.43 10.71
CA GLU A 72 -3.86 -15.52 12.19
C GLU A 72 -3.20 -14.32 12.90
N ASP A 73 -2.19 -13.70 12.29
CA ASP A 73 -1.50 -12.49 12.81
C ASP A 73 -1.90 -11.18 12.10
N GLY A 74 -3.09 -11.11 11.51
CA GLY A 74 -3.69 -9.86 11.03
C GLY A 74 -3.85 -9.73 9.51
N PHE A 75 -4.07 -8.50 9.03
CA PHE A 75 -4.44 -8.22 7.63
C PHE A 75 -3.69 -7.01 7.07
N VAL A 76 -3.44 -7.02 5.77
CA VAL A 76 -2.90 -5.85 5.06
C VAL A 76 -4.03 -4.86 4.84
N GLU A 77 -3.79 -3.61 5.16
CA GLU A 77 -4.70 -2.48 4.91
C GLU A 77 -3.97 -1.44 4.06
N VAL A 78 -4.65 -0.99 3.01
CA VAL A 78 -4.25 0.16 2.20
C VAL A 78 -5.34 1.21 2.30
N PHE A 79 -4.95 2.43 2.68
CA PHE A 79 -5.83 3.58 2.75
C PHE A 79 -5.38 4.64 1.74
N LEU A 80 -6.25 4.91 0.78
CA LEU A 80 -6.08 5.97 -0.20
C LEU A 80 -6.86 7.19 0.22
N ARG A 81 -6.29 8.39 0.01
CA ARG A 81 -6.98 9.64 0.32
C ARG A 81 -6.67 10.71 -0.72
N ARG A 82 -7.69 11.45 -1.12
CA ARG A 82 -7.62 12.64 -1.99
C ARG A 82 -6.95 12.43 -3.36
N GLY A 83 -6.73 11.18 -3.76
CA GLY A 83 -6.01 10.81 -4.98
C GLY A 83 -4.50 11.08 -4.94
N ASN A 84 -3.95 11.50 -3.80
CA ASN A 84 -2.53 11.89 -3.69
C ASN A 84 -1.83 11.34 -2.44
N TYR A 85 -2.52 10.55 -1.64
CA TYR A 85 -1.96 9.91 -0.46
C TYR A 85 -2.32 8.43 -0.44
N LEU A 86 -1.33 7.61 -0.07
CA LEU A 86 -1.52 6.20 0.28
C LEU A 86 -0.82 5.90 1.60
N SER A 87 -1.47 5.09 2.44
CA SER A 87 -0.85 4.40 3.56
C SER A 87 -1.06 2.91 3.40
N LEU A 88 -0.01 2.12 3.50
CA LEU A 88 -0.05 0.66 3.50
C LEU A 88 0.62 0.13 4.76
N GLU A 89 -0.09 -0.72 5.50
CA GLU A 89 0.45 -1.41 6.67
C GLU A 89 -0.23 -2.75 6.88
N ARG A 90 0.41 -3.65 7.63
CA ARG A 90 -0.25 -4.83 8.18
C ARG A 90 -0.72 -4.49 9.60
N LYS A 91 -2.00 -4.70 9.88
CA LYS A 91 -2.56 -4.52 11.23
C LYS A 91 -2.19 -5.70 12.10
N GLY A 92 -1.74 -5.43 13.33
CA GLY A 92 -1.40 -6.43 14.34
C GLY A 92 0.09 -6.73 14.46
N THR A 93 0.82 -6.76 13.34
CA THR A 93 2.27 -7.04 13.30
C THR A 93 2.90 -6.42 12.05
N PRO A 94 4.21 -6.12 12.02
CA PRO A 94 4.89 -5.66 10.80
C PRO A 94 4.66 -6.57 9.59
N LEU A 95 4.60 -5.97 8.42
CA LEU A 95 4.56 -6.68 7.15
C LEU A 95 5.93 -7.26 6.85
N HIS A 96 6.03 -8.59 6.84
CA HIS A 96 7.21 -9.27 6.32
C HIS A 96 7.11 -9.31 4.79
N ILE A 97 8.11 -8.74 4.11
CA ILE A 97 8.17 -8.63 2.66
C ILE A 97 9.57 -8.98 2.18
N SER A 98 9.68 -9.76 1.09
CA SER A 98 10.97 -10.04 0.47
C SER A 98 11.55 -8.76 -0.14
N LYS A 99 12.87 -8.66 -0.28
CA LYS A 99 13.48 -7.50 -0.95
C LYS A 99 12.96 -7.29 -2.38
N GLY A 100 12.83 -8.39 -3.14
CA GLY A 100 12.33 -8.32 -4.51
C GLY A 100 10.88 -7.85 -4.59
N ASP A 101 10.03 -8.29 -3.67
CA ASP A 101 8.63 -7.81 -3.59
C ASP A 101 8.55 -6.37 -3.10
N PHE A 102 9.45 -5.94 -2.21
CA PHE A 102 9.53 -4.56 -1.78
C PHE A 102 9.94 -3.62 -2.93
N GLU A 103 10.96 -3.98 -3.70
CA GLU A 103 11.37 -3.23 -4.89
C GLU A 103 10.25 -3.19 -5.95
N ARG A 104 9.57 -4.32 -6.15
CA ARG A 104 8.38 -4.40 -7.00
C ARG A 104 7.28 -3.46 -6.51
N LEU A 105 7.01 -3.44 -5.21
CA LEU A 105 6.02 -2.54 -4.60
C LEU A 105 6.37 -1.07 -4.82
N MET A 106 7.63 -0.68 -4.61
CA MET A 106 8.07 0.69 -4.86
C MET A 106 7.89 1.11 -6.32
N ARG A 107 8.16 0.21 -7.27
CA ARG A 107 7.93 0.47 -8.70
C ARG A 107 6.44 0.58 -9.01
N ASP A 108 5.64 -0.38 -8.56
CA ASP A 108 4.20 -0.39 -8.83
C ASP A 108 3.53 0.87 -8.26
N LEU A 109 3.93 1.32 -7.05
CA LEU A 109 3.42 2.56 -6.45
C LEU A 109 3.83 3.81 -7.24
N LYS A 110 5.06 3.86 -7.77
CA LYS A 110 5.52 4.94 -8.67
C LYS A 110 4.80 5.00 -10.01
N GLU A 111 4.28 3.87 -10.49
CA GLU A 111 3.47 3.84 -11.72
C GLU A 111 2.01 4.25 -11.48
N ILE A 112 1.54 4.12 -10.24
CA ILE A 112 0.15 4.41 -9.85
C ILE A 112 -0.05 5.89 -9.48
N PHE A 113 0.98 6.56 -8.96
CA PHE A 113 0.95 7.94 -8.48
C PHE A 113 1.92 8.83 -9.26
#